data_AF-A0A8J5K251-F1
#
_entry.id   AF-A0A8J5K251-F1
#
_cell.length_a   1.000
_cell.length_b   1.000
_cell.length_c   1.000
_cell.angle_alpha   90.00
_cell.angle_beta   90.00
_cell.angle_gamma   90.00
#
_symmetry.space_group_name_H-M   'P 1'
#
loop_
_entity.id
_entity.type
_entity.pdbx_description
1 polymer ?
#
loop_
_entity_poly.entity_id
_entity_poly.type
_entity_poly.pdbx_seq_one_letter_code
_entity_poly.pdbx_strand_id
1 'polypeptide(L)'
;MDPRFKSAWIPREELQKEKISKIVVLIIAESTKDYKEKVQKEEIQENELSTSINQDEDGIIAKRPRLFDYMPPSGPSMASPSTNHTTVVKTELETYLEEGVLPFDINPLKYWHDIQSFKILRHFAKSILGCCATSVPSECVFSKAGNFYTSERAKLNPEIFRALMMIKCNSDM
;
A
#
# COMPACT_ATOMS: atom_id res chain seq x y z
N MET A 1 -7.45 7.67 6.69
CA MET A 1 -8.66 8.03 7.45
C MET A 1 -9.41 9.11 6.70
N ASP A 2 -10.73 9.09 6.68
CA ASP A 2 -11.51 10.16 6.05
C ASP A 2 -11.78 11.28 7.07
N PRO A 3 -11.40 12.54 6.80
CA PRO A 3 -11.62 13.66 7.71
C PRO A 3 -13.09 14.02 7.92
N ARG A 4 -13.98 13.50 7.08
CA ARG A 4 -15.44 13.66 7.20
C ARG A 4 -16.06 12.66 8.17
N PHE A 5 -15.35 11.56 8.48
CA PHE A 5 -15.88 10.45 9.27
C PHE A 5 -14.89 10.04 10.38
N LYS A 6 -14.47 10.97 11.25
CA LYS A 6 -13.44 10.71 12.27
C LYS A 6 -13.86 9.72 13.34
N SER A 7 -14.90 10.05 14.12
CA SER A 7 -15.42 9.23 15.22
C SER A 7 -16.74 8.53 14.90
N ALA A 8 -17.34 8.83 13.75
CA ALA A 8 -18.65 8.31 13.36
C ALA A 8 -18.70 6.78 13.20
N TRP A 9 -17.56 6.12 12.95
CA TRP A 9 -17.44 4.67 12.81
C TRP A 9 -16.94 3.97 14.08
N ILE A 10 -16.58 4.71 15.13
CA ILE A 10 -16.08 4.15 16.39
C ILE A 10 -17.27 3.90 17.33
N PRO A 11 -17.48 2.66 17.81
CA PRO A 11 -18.51 2.36 18.81
C PRO A 11 -18.38 3.22 20.06
N ARG A 12 -19.52 3.63 20.63
CA ARG A 12 -19.57 4.50 21.82
C ARG A 12 -19.11 3.80 23.11
N GLU A 13 -19.09 2.46 23.12
CA GLU A 13 -18.57 1.69 24.26
C GLU A 13 -17.07 1.95 24.43
N GLU A 14 -16.67 2.51 25.57
CA GLU A 14 -15.28 2.90 25.85
C GLU A 14 -14.31 1.71 25.71
N LEU A 15 -14.72 0.51 26.15
CA LEU A 15 -13.89 -0.69 26.01
C LEU A 15 -13.68 -1.09 24.55
N GLN A 16 -14.69 -0.91 23.69
CA GLN A 16 -14.58 -1.20 22.26
C GLN A 16 -13.74 -0.15 21.54
N LYS A 17 -13.95 1.12 21.89
CA LYS A 17 -13.16 2.26 21.40
C LYS A 17 -11.67 2.10 21.70
N GLU A 18 -11.31 1.69 22.92
CA GLU A 18 -9.91 1.47 23.28
C GLU A 18 -9.29 0.30 22.50
N LYS A 19 -10.03 -0.80 22.33
CA LYS A 19 -9.58 -1.96 21.53
C LYS A 19 -9.37 -1.59 20.06
N ILE A 20 -10.34 -0.89 19.46
CA ILE A 20 -10.27 -0.45 18.06
C ILE A 20 -9.13 0.54 17.86
N SER A 21 -8.96 1.50 18.77
CA SER A 21 -7.83 2.44 18.75
C SER A 21 -6.49 1.72 18.77
N LYS A 22 -6.30 0.74 19.67
CA LYS A 22 -5.08 -0.08 19.73
C LYS A 22 -4.83 -0.82 18.42
N ILE A 23 -5.86 -1.44 17.84
CA ILE A 23 -5.74 -2.16 16.55
C ILE A 23 -5.33 -1.19 15.43
N VAL A 24 -5.96 -0.03 15.34
CA VAL A 24 -5.66 0.98 14.31
C VAL A 24 -4.23 1.49 14.45
N VAL A 25 -3.77 1.78 15.67
CA VAL A 25 -2.39 2.20 15.92
C VAL A 25 -1.40 1.10 15.50
N LEU A 26 -1.69 -0.17 15.80
CA LEU A 26 -0.85 -1.29 15.38
C LEU A 26 -0.79 -1.43 13.85
N ILE A 27 -1.93 -1.33 13.16
CA ILE A 27 -1.99 -1.41 11.69
C ILE A 27 -1.19 -0.28 11.06
N ILE A 28 -1.34 0.96 11.56
CA ILE A 28 -0.60 2.12 11.06
C ILE A 28 0.90 1.92 11.30
N ALA A 29 1.29 1.51 12.50
CA ALA A 29 2.70 1.28 12.84
C ALA A 29 3.33 0.19 11.97
N GLU A 30 2.63 -0.90 11.70
CA GLU A 30 3.13 -1.97 10.83
C GLU A 30 3.27 -1.49 9.38
N SER A 31 2.23 -0.83 8.85
CA SER A 31 2.23 -0.30 7.47
C SER A 31 3.37 0.70 7.21
N THR A 32 3.84 1.39 8.26
CA THR A 32 4.96 2.35 8.16
C THR A 32 6.34 1.71 8.22
N LYS A 33 6.48 0.49 8.75
CA LYS A 33 7.76 -0.25 8.72
C LYS A 33 8.08 -0.67 7.29
N ASP A 34 7.09 -1.21 6.58
CA ASP A 34 7.20 -1.64 5.18
C ASP A 34 7.61 -0.49 4.24
N TYR A 35 7.19 0.74 4.55
CA TYR A 35 7.57 1.93 3.77
C TYR A 35 9.04 2.33 3.98
N LYS A 36 9.58 2.26 5.21
CA LYS A 36 10.99 2.57 5.48
C LYS A 36 11.94 1.57 4.79
N GLU A 37 11.57 0.29 4.75
CA GLU A 37 12.37 -0.73 4.06
C GLU A 37 12.30 -0.61 2.53
N LYS A 38 11.18 -0.13 1.96
CA LYS A 38 11.07 0.14 0.52
C LYS A 38 11.93 1.33 0.08
N VAL A 39 11.91 2.43 0.84
CA VAL A 39 12.69 3.64 0.53
C VAL A 39 14.20 3.37 0.59
N GLN A 40 14.67 2.54 1.54
CA GLN A 40 16.08 2.14 1.60
C GLN A 40 16.51 1.18 0.48
N LYS A 41 15.60 0.38 -0.07
CA LYS A 41 15.89 -0.51 -1.20
C LYS A 41 15.95 0.23 -2.54
N GLU A 42 15.16 1.29 -2.71
CA GLU A 42 15.18 2.14 -3.90
C GLU A 42 16.49 2.97 -4.01
N GLU A 43 17.04 3.47 -2.89
CA GLU A 43 18.34 4.20 -2.88
C GLU A 43 19.56 3.31 -3.22
N ILE A 44 19.50 2.01 -2.95
CA ILE A 44 20.60 1.07 -3.28
C ILE A 44 20.59 0.70 -4.77
N GLN A 45 19.42 0.75 -5.43
CA GLN A 45 19.25 0.24 -6.80
C GLN A 45 19.72 1.21 -7.90
N GLU A 46 19.73 2.52 -7.65
CA GLU A 46 20.27 3.50 -8.62
C GLU A 46 21.81 3.47 -8.72
N ASN A 47 22.51 2.93 -7.72
CA ASN A 47 23.97 2.92 -7.68
C ASN A 47 24.62 1.70 -8.35
N GLU A 48 23.83 0.72 -8.79
CA GLU A 48 24.30 -0.52 -9.42
C GLU A 48 24.03 -0.55 -10.94
N LEU A 49 23.55 0.54 -11.55
CA LEU A 49 23.40 0.66 -13.01
C LEU A 49 24.72 1.07 -13.68
N SER A 50 25.78 0.33 -13.40
CA SER A 50 26.97 0.29 -14.24
C SER A 50 27.88 -0.84 -13.78
N THR A 51 27.74 -2.03 -14.37
CA THR A 51 28.82 -2.76 -15.06
C THR A 51 28.40 -4.18 -15.45
N SER A 52 28.60 -4.48 -16.73
CA SER A 52 28.75 -5.78 -17.41
C SER A 52 27.55 -6.72 -17.64
N ILE A 53 27.22 -6.82 -18.93
CA ILE A 53 26.78 -8.02 -19.66
C ILE A 53 27.83 -9.13 -19.51
N ASN A 54 27.41 -10.37 -19.23
CA ASN A 54 27.96 -11.60 -19.84
C ASN A 54 27.03 -12.80 -19.59
N GLN A 55 26.95 -13.67 -20.60
CA GLN A 55 26.20 -14.92 -20.63
C GLN A 55 27.01 -16.08 -20.01
N ASP A 56 26.28 -17.18 -19.72
CA ASP A 56 26.71 -18.59 -19.69
C ASP A 56 26.77 -19.34 -18.33
N GLU A 57 25.85 -20.32 -18.22
CA GLU A 57 25.90 -21.68 -17.65
C GLU A 57 26.79 -22.00 -16.44
N ASP A 58 26.17 -22.39 -15.31
CA ASP A 58 26.46 -23.66 -14.62
C ASP A 58 25.49 -23.88 -13.44
N GLY A 59 25.02 -25.12 -13.27
CA GLY A 59 23.86 -25.49 -12.47
C GLY A 59 23.95 -25.19 -10.96
N ILE A 60 22.94 -24.49 -10.44
CA ILE A 60 22.57 -24.50 -9.02
C ILE A 60 21.11 -24.91 -8.92
N ILE A 61 20.85 -26.10 -8.36
CA ILE A 61 19.50 -26.52 -7.98
C ILE A 61 19.05 -25.62 -6.83
N ALA A 62 18.38 -24.52 -7.16
CA ALA A 62 17.68 -23.69 -6.19
C ALA A 62 16.62 -24.56 -5.52
N LYS A 63 16.88 -24.98 -4.27
CA LYS A 63 15.90 -25.72 -3.47
C LYS A 63 14.67 -24.81 -3.33
N ARG A 64 13.53 -25.26 -3.86
CA ARG A 64 12.27 -24.55 -3.72
C ARG A 64 11.96 -24.39 -2.23
N PRO A 65 11.62 -23.18 -1.75
CA PRO A 65 11.25 -22.98 -0.36
C PRO A 65 10.05 -23.86 -0.03
N ARG A 66 10.09 -24.49 1.14
CA ARG A 66 8.99 -25.32 1.63
C ARG A 66 7.87 -24.40 2.07
N LEU A 67 6.63 -24.89 2.03
CA LEU A 67 5.44 -24.14 2.43
C LEU A 67 5.60 -23.47 3.82
N PHE A 68 6.32 -24.13 4.73
CA PHE A 68 6.54 -23.65 6.10
C PHE A 68 7.63 -22.57 6.23
N ASP A 69 8.46 -22.33 5.21
CA ASP A 69 9.49 -21.28 5.24
C ASP A 69 8.85 -19.87 5.19
N TYR A 70 7.57 -19.80 4.82
CA TYR A 70 6.76 -18.57 4.84
C TYR A 70 5.99 -18.38 6.16
N MET A 71 6.01 -19.35 7.07
CA MET A 71 5.29 -19.23 8.33
C MET A 71 6.19 -18.53 9.37
N PRO A 72 5.73 -17.44 10.01
CA PRO A 72 6.53 -16.77 11.03
C PRO A 72 6.86 -17.75 12.17
N PRO A 73 8.09 -17.75 12.69
CA PRO A 73 8.49 -18.67 13.74
C PRO A 73 7.65 -18.43 14.99
N SER A 74 6.88 -19.44 15.40
CA SER A 74 6.10 -19.46 16.64
C SER A 74 7.01 -19.62 17.87
N GLY A 75 7.90 -18.65 18.09
CA GLY A 75 8.61 -18.46 19.36
C GLY A 75 8.15 -17.15 20.00
N PRO A 76 8.30 -16.96 21.32
CA PRO A 76 8.12 -15.66 21.94
C PRO A 76 9.29 -14.75 21.52
N SER A 77 9.26 -14.27 20.28
CA SER A 77 10.12 -13.20 19.82
C SER A 77 9.62 -11.92 20.48
N MET A 78 10.18 -11.62 21.65
CA MET A 78 10.10 -10.33 22.31
C MET A 78 10.95 -9.30 21.54
N ALA A 79 10.78 -9.21 20.22
CA ALA A 79 11.12 -8.00 19.49
C ALA A 79 9.97 -7.03 19.74
N SER A 80 10.03 -6.34 20.88
CA SER A 80 9.14 -5.21 21.14
C SER A 80 9.28 -4.25 19.95
N PRO A 81 8.22 -3.97 19.18
CA PRO A 81 8.29 -2.90 18.20
C PRO A 81 8.62 -1.63 18.98
N SER A 82 9.79 -1.05 18.73
CA SER A 82 10.26 0.26 19.22
C SER A 82 9.12 1.06 19.87
N THR A 83 9.04 1.01 21.20
CA THR A 83 7.94 1.60 22.00
C THR A 83 7.66 3.05 21.60
N ASN A 84 8.70 3.75 21.12
CA ASN A 84 8.67 5.13 20.67
C ASN A 84 7.85 5.36 19.38
N HIS A 85 7.81 4.40 18.46
CA HIS A 85 7.09 4.58 17.19
C HIS A 85 5.57 4.50 17.40
N THR A 86 5.13 3.49 18.15
CA THR A 86 3.72 3.26 18.47
C THR A 86 3.13 4.42 19.28
N THR A 87 3.93 5.02 20.18
CA THR A 87 3.49 6.20 20.95
C THR A 87 3.31 7.44 20.07
N VAL A 88 4.23 7.70 19.12
CA VAL A 88 4.08 8.83 18.17
C VAL A 88 2.84 8.66 17.30
N VAL A 89 2.60 7.46 16.76
CA VAL A 89 1.38 7.15 15.98
C VAL A 89 0.12 7.39 16.80
N LYS A 90 0.11 6.94 18.07
CA LYS A 90 -1.01 7.14 18.97
C LYS A 90 -1.29 8.63 19.21
N THR A 91 -0.26 9.42 19.49
CA THR A 91 -0.44 10.87 19.72
C THR A 91 -0.93 11.61 18.48
N GLU A 92 -0.43 11.24 17.29
CA GLU A 92 -0.86 11.82 16.02
C GLU A 92 -2.33 11.51 15.74
N LEU A 93 -2.75 10.26 16.02
CA LEU A 93 -4.13 9.81 15.86
C LEU A 93 -5.08 10.51 16.84
N GLU A 94 -4.72 10.62 18.11
CA GLU A 94 -5.53 11.29 19.14
C GLU A 94 -5.76 12.76 18.77
N THR A 95 -4.69 13.47 18.38
CA THR A 95 -4.75 14.87 17.93
C THR A 95 -5.69 15.03 16.72
N TYR A 96 -5.58 14.13 15.74
CA TYR A 96 -6.45 14.16 14.55
C TYR A 96 -7.92 13.88 14.88
N LEU A 97 -8.20 12.99 15.84
CA LEU A 97 -9.56 12.65 16.25
C LEU A 97 -10.22 13.77 17.08
N GLU A 98 -9.43 14.58 17.78
CA GLU A 98 -9.89 15.76 18.52
C GLU A 98 -10.22 16.95 17.62
N GLU A 99 -9.52 17.09 16.48
CA GLU A 99 -9.86 18.10 15.49
C GLU A 99 -11.29 17.93 14.95
N GLY A 100 -11.97 19.05 14.70
CA GLY A 100 -13.34 19.06 14.15
C GLY A 100 -13.49 18.25 12.85
N VAL A 101 -14.71 17.76 12.63
CA VAL A 101 -15.09 17.07 11.39
C VAL A 101 -15.20 18.10 10.26
N LEU A 102 -14.64 17.78 9.11
CA LEU A 102 -14.70 18.65 7.94
C LEU A 102 -16.04 18.55 7.21
N PRO A 103 -16.46 19.62 6.50
CA PRO A 103 -17.62 19.59 5.60
C PRO A 103 -17.56 18.46 4.57
N PHE A 104 -18.73 17.96 4.18
CA PHE A 104 -18.85 16.82 3.26
C PHE A 104 -18.31 17.11 1.84
N ASP A 105 -18.38 18.37 1.41
CA ASP A 105 -17.96 18.83 0.07
C ASP A 105 -16.44 18.87 -0.12
N ILE A 106 -15.67 18.63 0.95
CA ILE A 106 -14.21 18.63 0.86
C ILE A 106 -13.73 17.33 0.24
N ASN A 107 -12.82 17.44 -0.73
CA ASN A 107 -12.09 16.29 -1.27
C ASN A 107 -11.07 15.78 -0.22
N PRO A 108 -11.25 14.57 0.34
CA PRO A 108 -10.39 14.06 1.39
C PRO A 108 -8.96 13.82 0.92
N LEU A 109 -8.74 13.45 -0.35
CA LEU A 109 -7.40 13.27 -0.91
C LEU A 109 -6.66 14.61 -1.00
N LYS A 110 -7.37 15.69 -1.36
CA LYS A 110 -6.79 17.04 -1.38
C LYS A 110 -6.44 17.53 0.03
N TYR A 111 -7.33 17.30 1.01
CA TYR A 111 -7.04 17.60 2.40
C TYR A 111 -5.73 16.95 2.89
N TRP A 112 -5.58 15.65 2.66
CA TRP A 112 -4.37 14.92 3.03
C TRP A 112 -3.16 15.32 2.18
N HIS A 113 -3.34 15.85 0.98
CA HIS A 113 -2.22 16.39 0.20
C HIS A 113 -1.68 17.68 0.83
N ASP A 114 -2.57 18.58 1.25
CA ASP A 114 -2.21 19.93 1.66
C ASP A 114 -1.71 19.99 3.12
N ILE A 115 -2.14 19.05 3.97
CA ILE A 115 -1.71 19.03 5.38
C ILE A 115 -0.31 18.44 5.55
N GLN A 116 0.54 19.12 6.34
CA GLN A 116 1.90 18.67 6.68
C GLN A 116 2.06 18.23 8.14
N SER A 117 1.13 18.62 9.01
CA SER A 117 1.19 18.37 10.46
C SER A 117 1.16 16.88 10.82
N PHE A 118 0.52 16.07 9.96
CA PHE A 118 0.30 14.64 10.19
C PHE A 118 1.11 13.80 9.20
N LYS A 119 2.39 13.51 9.48
CA LYS A 119 3.25 12.79 8.51
C LYS A 119 2.86 11.32 8.36
N ILE A 120 2.68 10.62 9.47
CA ILE A 120 2.41 9.17 9.48
C ILE A 120 0.99 8.92 9.01
N LEU A 121 0.04 9.67 9.57
CA LEU A 121 -1.37 9.50 9.28
C LEU A 121 -1.71 9.92 7.86
N ARG A 122 -1.06 10.96 7.31
CA ARG A 122 -1.20 11.34 5.90
C ARG A 122 -0.75 10.23 4.97
N HIS A 123 0.43 9.65 5.21
CA HIS A 123 0.94 8.56 4.38
C HIS A 123 -0.06 7.39 4.36
N PHE A 124 -0.50 6.98 5.55
CA PHE A 124 -1.51 5.93 5.72
C PHE A 124 -2.87 6.30 5.12
N ALA A 125 -3.31 7.54 5.23
CA ALA A 125 -4.58 7.99 4.69
C ALA A 125 -4.57 7.99 3.15
N LYS A 126 -3.46 8.42 2.52
CA LYS A 126 -3.32 8.40 1.06
C LYS A 126 -3.33 6.99 0.50
N SER A 127 -2.75 6.00 1.18
CA SER A 127 -2.77 4.60 0.71
C SER A 127 -4.17 4.00 0.75
N ILE A 128 -4.91 4.21 1.85
CA ILE A 128 -6.28 3.70 1.98
C ILE A 128 -7.24 4.41 1.02
N LEU A 129 -7.21 5.75 0.98
CA LEU A 129 -8.14 6.54 0.17
C LEU A 129 -7.83 6.46 -1.33
N GLY A 130 -6.57 6.18 -1.69
CA GLY A 130 -6.17 5.95 -3.09
C GLY A 130 -6.55 4.57 -3.60
N CYS A 131 -6.91 3.63 -2.72
CA CYS A 131 -7.36 2.31 -3.13
C CYS A 131 -8.76 2.38 -3.72
N CYS A 132 -8.95 1.77 -4.90
CA CYS A 132 -10.27 1.61 -5.47
C CYS A 132 -11.09 0.62 -4.64
N ALA A 133 -12.26 1.04 -4.18
CA ALA A 133 -13.15 0.19 -3.37
C ALA A 133 -13.83 -0.94 -4.19
N THR A 134 -13.72 -0.91 -5.52
CA THR A 134 -14.41 -1.84 -6.43
C THR A 134 -13.43 -2.45 -7.42
N SER A 135 -13.77 -3.63 -7.94
CA SER A 135 -13.08 -4.29 -9.06
C SER A 135 -13.40 -3.69 -10.42
N VAL A 136 -14.30 -2.70 -10.51
CA VAL A 136 -14.73 -2.11 -11.78
C VAL A 136 -13.56 -1.61 -12.65
N PRO A 137 -12.51 -0.95 -12.10
CA PRO A 137 -11.35 -0.55 -12.90
C PRO A 137 -10.60 -1.73 -13.50
N SER A 138 -10.42 -2.83 -12.76
CA SER A 138 -9.76 -4.03 -13.27
C SER A 138 -10.64 -4.75 -14.30
N GLU A 139 -11.94 -4.85 -14.07
CA GLU A 139 -12.91 -5.37 -15.04
C GLU A 139 -12.93 -4.57 -16.34
N CYS A 140 -12.85 -3.24 -16.26
CA CYS A 140 -12.75 -2.37 -17.44
C CYS A 140 -11.46 -2.64 -18.24
N VAL A 141 -10.33 -2.81 -17.56
CA VAL A 141 -9.06 -3.21 -18.19
C VAL A 141 -9.20 -4.58 -18.87
N PHE A 142 -9.82 -5.57 -18.21
CA PHE A 142 -10.04 -6.90 -18.79
C PHE A 142 -11.03 -6.90 -19.96
N SER A 143 -12.08 -6.09 -19.88
CA SER A 143 -13.03 -5.91 -20.98
C SER A 143 -12.35 -5.28 -22.20
N LYS A 144 -11.55 -4.21 -22.00
CA LYS A 144 -10.73 -3.60 -23.06
C LYS A 144 -9.72 -4.59 -23.64
N ALA A 145 -9.07 -5.40 -22.78
CA ALA A 145 -8.18 -6.47 -23.19
C ALA A 145 -8.87 -7.51 -24.09
N GLY A 146 -10.13 -7.85 -23.79
CA GLY A 146 -10.94 -8.77 -24.59
C GLY A 146 -11.09 -8.32 -26.05
N ASN A 147 -11.14 -7.02 -26.32
CA ASN A 147 -11.18 -6.48 -27.68
C ASN A 147 -9.87 -6.70 -28.44
N PHE A 148 -8.73 -6.68 -27.74
CA PHE A 148 -7.42 -6.92 -28.34
C PHE A 148 -7.15 -8.41 -28.60
N TYR A 149 -7.68 -9.28 -27.74
CA TYR A 149 -7.60 -10.74 -27.85
C TYR A 149 -8.69 -11.31 -28.78
N THR A 150 -8.75 -10.83 -30.02
CA THR A 150 -9.59 -11.44 -31.07
C THR A 150 -8.84 -12.57 -31.76
N SER A 151 -9.56 -13.54 -32.34
CA SER A 151 -9.00 -14.72 -33.02
C SER A 151 -7.96 -14.37 -34.11
N GLU A 152 -8.09 -13.20 -34.73
CA GLU A 152 -7.20 -12.67 -35.77
C GLU A 152 -5.88 -12.10 -35.23
N ARG A 153 -5.83 -11.69 -33.94
CA ARG A 153 -4.67 -11.08 -33.28
C ARG A 153 -4.07 -11.96 -32.17
N ALA A 154 -4.46 -13.22 -32.09
CA ALA A 154 -4.06 -14.18 -31.04
C ALA A 154 -2.56 -14.54 -31.00
N LYS A 155 -1.71 -13.95 -31.85
CA LYS A 155 -0.25 -14.16 -31.90
C LYS A 155 0.57 -12.98 -31.37
N LEU A 156 -0.04 -12.06 -30.62
CA LEU A 156 0.68 -10.92 -30.07
C LEU A 156 1.59 -11.36 -28.92
N ASN A 157 2.84 -10.88 -28.92
CA ASN A 157 3.77 -11.09 -27.81
C ASN A 157 3.20 -10.43 -26.52
N PRO A 158 3.20 -11.13 -25.37
CA PRO A 158 2.66 -10.60 -24.10
C PRO A 158 3.27 -9.25 -23.68
N GLU A 159 4.54 -9.00 -23.97
CA GLU A 159 5.19 -7.72 -23.64
C GLU A 159 4.65 -6.56 -24.48
N ILE A 160 4.42 -6.80 -25.78
CA ILE A 160 3.84 -5.82 -26.69
C ILE A 160 2.37 -5.56 -26.30
N PHE A 161 1.64 -6.61 -25.94
CA PHE A 161 0.26 -6.51 -25.45
C PHE A 161 0.19 -5.65 -24.19
N ARG A 162 1.06 -5.89 -23.21
CA ARG A 162 1.14 -5.10 -21.98
C ARG A 162 1.41 -3.62 -22.28
N ALA A 163 2.37 -3.31 -23.16
CA ALA A 163 2.69 -1.95 -23.54
C ALA A 163 1.50 -1.25 -24.22
N LEU A 164 0.83 -1.93 -25.15
CA LEU A 164 -0.37 -1.41 -25.82
C LEU A 164 -1.52 -1.15 -24.83
N MET A 165 -1.76 -2.08 -23.90
CA MET A 165 -2.75 -1.91 -22.84
C MET A 165 -2.44 -0.70 -21.96
N MET A 166 -1.17 -0.49 -21.59
CA MET A 166 -0.76 0.67 -20.80
C MET A 166 -1.05 1.98 -21.53
N ILE A 167 -0.71 2.06 -22.82
CA ILE A 167 -1.00 3.24 -23.66
C ILE A 167 -2.52 3.44 -23.78
N LYS A 168 -3.29 2.38 -24.08
CA LYS A 168 -4.74 2.50 -24.31
C LYS A 168 -5.53 2.83 -23.04
N CYS A 169 -5.14 2.29 -21.89
CA CYS A 169 -5.81 2.54 -20.62
C CYS A 169 -5.51 3.92 -20.04
N ASN A 170 -4.36 4.53 -20.38
CA ASN A 170 -3.94 5.83 -19.86
C ASN A 170 -4.08 6.97 -20.88
N SER A 171 -4.44 6.71 -22.14
CA SER A 171 -4.61 7.75 -23.18
C SER A 171 -5.92 8.53 -23.08
N ASP A 172 -6.91 7.98 -22.36
CA ASP A 172 -8.23 8.61 -22.17
C ASP A 172 -8.34 9.32 -20.79
N MET A 173 -7.26 9.40 -20.01
CA MET A 173 -7.18 10.18 -18.76
C MET A 173 -6.79 11.63 -19.06
#